data_AF-A0A7Y3FCY3-F1
#
_entry.id   AF-A0A7Y3FCY3-F1
#
_cell.length_a   1.000
_cell.length_b   1.000
_cell.length_c   1.000
_cell.angle_alpha   90.00
_cell.angle_beta   90.00
_cell.angle_gamma   90.00
#
_symmetry.space_group_name_H-M   'P 1'
#
loop_
_entity.id
_entity.type
_entity.pdbx_description
1 polymer ?
#
loop_
_entity_poly.entity_id
_entity_poly.type
_entity_poly.pdbx_seq_one_letter_code
_entity_poly.pdbx_strand_id
1 'polypeptide(L)'
;MNKSTEQNKPLRQKIGPVDGDPVTTNPDLESLTPHQRALRLAVISEFKAKKVKKFVEKQVQHINTNQRIAEGIKVLFDEHGQPPANAPIEDIIEERRLIEYQIRWFEAVVIELQDRLVKVKEVEDYALDMLEQSMPED
;
A
#
# COMPACT_ATOMS: atom_id res chain seq x y z
N MET A 1 10.60 45.91 56.86
CA MET A 1 11.37 44.70 56.49
C MET A 1 10.43 43.52 56.40
N ASN A 2 10.33 42.93 55.20
CA ASN A 2 10.14 41.50 54.91
C ASN A 2 9.58 41.37 53.48
N LYS A 3 10.48 41.26 52.51
CA LYS A 3 10.19 40.83 51.15
C LYS A 3 10.15 39.30 51.17
N SER A 4 8.98 38.72 50.95
CA SER A 4 8.84 37.27 50.73
C SER A 4 9.28 36.96 49.30
N THR A 5 10.36 36.20 49.17
CA THR A 5 10.93 35.67 47.94
C THR A 5 10.00 34.65 47.29
N GLU A 6 9.43 34.99 46.13
CA GLU A 6 8.85 34.01 45.21
C GLU A 6 9.96 33.23 44.52
N GLN A 7 9.98 31.93 44.75
CA GLN A 7 10.93 30.98 44.18
C GLN A 7 10.64 30.80 42.69
N ASN A 8 11.60 31.21 41.85
CA ASN A 8 11.60 31.06 40.41
C ASN A 8 11.76 29.57 40.05
N LYS A 9 10.65 28.86 39.76
CA LYS A 9 10.70 27.48 39.25
C LYS A 9 11.03 27.50 37.75
N PRO A 10 11.97 26.67 37.26
CA PRO A 10 12.27 26.60 35.84
C PRO A 10 11.06 26.06 35.07
N LEU A 11 10.66 26.78 34.02
CA LEU A 11 9.62 26.37 33.09
C LEU A 11 10.03 25.04 32.43
N ARG A 12 9.22 23.99 32.61
CA ARG A 12 9.41 22.71 31.90
C ARG A 12 9.29 22.95 30.40
N GLN A 13 10.34 22.65 29.64
CA GLN A 13 10.29 22.64 28.18
C GLN A 13 9.30 21.56 27.73
N LYS A 14 8.28 21.98 26.98
CA LYS A 14 7.33 21.05 26.36
C LYS A 14 8.08 20.23 25.30
N ILE A 15 8.06 18.92 25.42
CA ILE A 15 8.46 18.01 24.33
C ILE A 15 7.24 17.95 23.39
N GLY A 16 7.00 19.05 22.69
CA GLY A 16 6.03 19.13 21.59
C GLY A 16 6.64 18.60 20.29
N PRO A 17 5.84 18.47 19.23
CA PRO A 17 6.35 18.14 17.90
C PRO A 17 7.40 19.17 17.52
N VAL A 18 8.54 18.71 17.02
CA VAL A 18 9.64 19.57 16.57
C VAL A 18 9.09 20.46 15.44
N ASP A 19 9.05 21.77 15.65
CA ASP A 19 8.85 22.78 14.61
C ASP A 19 10.07 22.76 13.67
N GLY A 20 10.09 21.76 12.79
CA GLY A 20 10.97 21.73 11.64
C GLY A 20 10.09 21.48 10.43
N ASP A 21 10.21 22.35 9.43
CA ASP A 21 9.68 22.09 8.10
C ASP A 21 9.96 20.63 7.72
N PRO A 22 8.96 19.83 7.31
CA PRO A 22 9.22 18.51 6.79
C PRO A 22 9.95 18.67 5.45
N VAL A 23 11.27 18.80 5.53
CA VAL A 23 12.17 18.82 4.37
C VAL A 23 12.05 17.45 3.70
N THR A 24 11.18 17.37 2.69
CA THR A 24 11.06 16.22 1.78
C THR A 24 12.27 16.09 0.87
N THR A 25 13.14 17.10 0.84
CA THR A 25 14.43 17.08 0.16
C THR A 25 15.37 16.12 0.87
N ASN A 26 15.88 15.12 0.14
CA ASN A 26 16.97 14.28 0.63
C ASN A 26 18.12 15.19 1.07
N PRO A 27 18.44 15.29 2.37
CA PRO A 27 19.57 16.09 2.82
C PRO A 27 20.85 15.49 2.21
N ASP A 28 21.74 16.35 1.74
CA ASP A 28 23.00 15.92 1.13
C ASP A 28 23.75 15.03 2.12
N LEU A 29 24.02 13.79 1.69
CA LEU A 29 24.68 12.76 2.51
C LEU A 29 26.04 13.23 3.04
N GLU A 30 26.66 14.20 2.37
CA GLU A 30 27.92 14.82 2.73
C GLU A 30 27.84 15.68 3.99
N SER A 31 26.68 16.27 4.27
CA SER A 31 26.45 17.11 5.47
C SER A 31 26.27 16.34 6.78
N LEU A 32 26.11 15.01 6.70
CA LEU A 32 25.79 14.15 7.84
C LEU A 32 27.04 13.57 8.51
N THR A 33 26.99 13.45 9.84
CA THR A 33 28.04 12.74 10.60
C THR A 33 28.13 11.27 10.15
N PRO A 34 29.31 10.61 10.30
CA PRO A 34 29.50 9.24 9.84
C PRO A 34 28.46 8.25 10.38
N HIS A 35 28.05 8.40 11.64
CA HIS A 35 27.03 7.56 12.27
C HIS A 35 25.61 7.83 11.71
N GLN A 36 25.25 9.08 11.49
CA GLN A 36 23.96 9.44 10.88
C GLN A 36 23.88 8.99 9.42
N ARG A 37 24.99 9.09 8.69
CA ARG A 37 25.11 8.58 7.31
C ARG A 37 24.94 7.07 7.27
N ALA A 38 25.61 6.33 8.16
CA ALA A 38 25.48 4.88 8.25
C ALA A 38 24.03 4.45 8.56
N LEU A 39 23.38 5.11 9.53
CA LEU A 39 21.98 4.86 9.87
C LEU A 39 21.06 5.14 8.68
N ARG A 40 21.26 6.26 7.96
CA ARG A 40 20.43 6.61 6.80
C ARG A 40 20.63 5.65 5.64
N LEU A 41 21.86 5.22 5.37
CA LEU A 41 22.14 4.19 4.38
C LEU A 41 21.48 2.86 4.75
N ALA A 42 21.50 2.48 6.03
CA ALA A 42 20.81 1.29 6.51
C ALA A 42 19.29 1.38 6.27
N VAL A 43 18.66 2.50 6.64
CA VAL A 43 17.22 2.76 6.42
C VAL A 43 16.86 2.75 4.94
N ILE A 44 17.66 3.37 4.08
CA ILE A 44 17.45 3.36 2.63
C ILE A 44 17.58 1.93 2.09
N SER A 45 18.56 1.16 2.57
CA SER A 45 18.75 -0.23 2.16
C SER A 45 17.56 -1.11 2.56
N GLU A 46 17.06 -0.94 3.78
CA GLU A 46 15.90 -1.66 4.31
C GLU A 46 14.62 -1.31 3.52
N PHE A 47 14.42 -0.02 3.22
CA PHE A 47 13.29 0.43 2.42
C PHE A 47 13.33 -0.13 1.00
N LYS A 48 14.51 -0.14 0.35
CA LYS A 48 14.71 -0.78 -0.95
C LYS A 48 14.44 -2.28 -0.88
N ALA A 49 14.93 -2.97 0.16
CA ALA A 49 14.68 -4.39 0.37
C ALA A 49 13.19 -4.70 0.56
N LYS A 50 12.46 -3.87 1.31
CA LYS A 50 10.99 -3.96 1.47
C LYS A 50 10.25 -3.79 0.15
N LYS A 51 10.68 -2.83 -0.70
CA LYS A 51 10.12 -2.66 -2.05
C LYS A 51 10.35 -3.89 -2.94
N VAL A 52 11.56 -4.43 -2.96
CA VAL A 52 11.91 -5.63 -3.74
C VAL A 52 11.13 -6.84 -3.24
N LYS A 53 11.05 -7.06 -1.91
CA LYS A 53 10.25 -8.12 -1.31
C LYS A 53 8.78 -8.04 -1.74
N LYS A 54 8.16 -6.85 -1.62
CA LYS A 54 6.77 -6.64 -2.02
C LYS A 54 6.55 -6.85 -3.53
N PHE A 55 7.52 -6.51 -4.37
CA PHE A 55 7.48 -6.78 -5.79
C PHE A 55 7.56 -8.29 -6.09
N VAL A 56 8.50 -9.00 -5.47
CA VAL A 56 8.65 -10.46 -5.61
C VAL A 56 7.42 -11.20 -5.10
N GLU A 57 6.86 -10.82 -3.95
CA GLU A 57 5.61 -11.39 -3.42
C GLU A 57 4.45 -11.26 -4.41
N LYS A 58 4.30 -10.10 -5.06
CA LYS A 58 3.32 -9.92 -6.14
C LYS A 58 3.58 -10.86 -7.32
N GLN A 59 4.83 -10.98 -7.78
CA GLN A 59 5.17 -11.86 -8.90
C GLN A 59 4.96 -13.35 -8.58
N VAL A 60 5.27 -13.78 -7.36
CA VAL A 60 5.01 -15.16 -6.88
C VAL A 60 3.51 -15.45 -6.83
N GLN A 61 2.67 -14.48 -6.44
CA GLN A 61 1.22 -14.61 -6.53
C GLN A 61 0.75 -14.84 -7.98
N HIS A 62 1.32 -14.13 -8.96
CA HIS A 62 0.96 -14.32 -10.38
C HIS A 62 1.35 -15.70 -10.92
N ILE A 63 2.51 -16.25 -10.53
CA ILE A 63 2.91 -17.62 -10.91
C ILE A 63 1.94 -18.65 -10.31
N ASN A 64 1.48 -18.43 -9.08
CA ASN A 64 0.46 -19.27 -8.44
C ASN A 64 -0.88 -19.20 -9.20
N THR A 65 -1.23 -18.05 -9.79
CA THR A 65 -2.44 -17.93 -10.61
C THR A 65 -2.38 -18.80 -11.87
N ASN A 66 -1.27 -18.83 -12.60
CA ASN A 66 -1.15 -19.69 -13.79
C ASN A 66 -1.26 -21.18 -13.43
N GLN A 67 -0.67 -21.58 -12.30
CA GLN A 67 -0.79 -22.95 -11.80
C GLN A 67 -2.23 -23.28 -11.41
N ARG A 68 -2.95 -22.36 -10.76
CA ARG A 68 -4.37 -22.53 -10.43
C ARG A 68 -5.27 -22.59 -11.66
N ILE A 69 -4.96 -21.81 -12.70
CA ILE A 69 -5.68 -21.89 -13.98
C ILE A 69 -5.44 -23.26 -14.63
N ALA A 70 -4.20 -23.74 -14.64
CA ALA A 70 -3.88 -25.07 -15.17
C ALA A 70 -4.56 -26.19 -14.37
N GLU A 71 -4.63 -26.08 -13.04
CA GLU A 71 -5.35 -27.00 -12.16
C GLU A 71 -6.87 -26.97 -12.41
N GLY A 72 -7.46 -25.79 -12.61
CA GLY A 72 -8.88 -25.64 -12.91
C GLY A 72 -9.29 -26.17 -14.28
N ILE A 73 -8.40 -26.09 -15.27
CA ILE A 73 -8.64 -26.58 -16.63
C ILE A 73 -8.37 -28.09 -16.75
N LYS A 74 -7.64 -28.69 -15.80
CA LYS A 74 -7.28 -30.11 -15.81
C LYS A 74 -8.50 -31.04 -15.85
N VAL A 75 -9.65 -30.61 -15.33
CA VAL A 75 -10.92 -31.35 -15.39
C VAL A 75 -11.38 -31.59 -16.84
N LEU A 76 -10.94 -30.75 -17.77
CA LEU A 76 -11.28 -30.86 -19.20
C LEU A 76 -10.37 -31.81 -19.97
N PHE A 77 -9.36 -32.42 -19.32
CA PHE A 77 -8.36 -33.24 -19.98
C PHE A 77 -8.04 -34.54 -19.20
N ASP A 78 -7.84 -35.63 -19.93
CA ASP A 78 -7.37 -36.91 -19.40
C ASP A 78 -5.83 -36.96 -19.26
N GLU A 79 -5.28 -38.12 -18.87
CA GLU A 79 -3.84 -38.34 -18.68
C GLU A 79 -3.00 -38.13 -19.96
N HIS A 80 -3.65 -38.09 -21.13
CA HIS A 80 -3.03 -37.88 -22.44
C HIS A 80 -3.25 -36.46 -22.98
N GLY A 81 -3.89 -35.57 -22.21
CA GLY A 81 -4.21 -34.22 -22.63
C GLY A 81 -5.34 -34.17 -23.66
N GLN A 82 -6.17 -35.21 -23.74
CA GLN A 82 -7.35 -35.27 -24.60
C GLN A 82 -8.62 -35.01 -23.79
N PRO A 83 -9.71 -34.53 -24.42
CA PRO A 83 -11.00 -34.42 -23.75
C PRO A 83 -11.44 -35.79 -23.19
N PRO A 84 -11.85 -35.89 -21.92
CA PRO A 84 -12.25 -37.15 -21.31
C PRO A 84 -13.40 -37.78 -22.08
N ALA A 85 -13.28 -39.06 -22.45
CA ALA A 85 -14.23 -39.77 -23.32
C ALA A 85 -15.68 -39.84 -22.77
N ASN A 86 -15.86 -39.53 -21.49
CA ASN A 86 -17.09 -39.68 -20.73
C ASN A 86 -17.38 -38.51 -19.77
N ALA A 87 -16.74 -37.34 -19.94
CA ALA A 87 -17.13 -36.16 -19.16
C ALA A 87 -18.52 -35.68 -19.59
N PRO A 88 -19.48 -35.55 -18.66
CA PRO A 88 -20.79 -34.98 -18.97
C PRO A 88 -20.60 -33.54 -19.44
N ILE A 89 -21.10 -33.21 -20.63
CA ILE A 89 -21.01 -31.85 -21.17
C ILE A 89 -21.74 -30.85 -20.27
N GLU A 90 -22.72 -31.34 -19.51
CA GLU A 90 -23.49 -30.61 -18.51
C GLU A 90 -22.60 -30.04 -17.40
N ASP A 91 -21.63 -30.82 -16.90
CA ASP A 91 -20.73 -30.39 -15.82
C ASP A 91 -19.78 -29.29 -16.32
N ILE A 92 -19.28 -29.42 -17.55
CA ILE A 92 -18.44 -28.41 -18.20
C ILE A 92 -19.23 -27.10 -18.41
N ILE A 93 -20.50 -27.22 -18.81
CA ILE A 93 -21.38 -26.06 -19.02
C ILE A 93 -21.65 -25.34 -17.70
N GLU A 94 -21.84 -26.08 -16.61
CA GLU A 94 -22.10 -25.52 -15.28
C GLU A 94 -20.86 -24.84 -14.70
N GLU A 95 -19.68 -25.46 -14.82
CA GLU A 95 -18.41 -24.80 -14.45
C GLU A 95 -18.17 -23.51 -15.25
N ARG A 96 -18.42 -23.53 -16.57
CA ARG A 96 -18.33 -22.31 -17.40
C ARG A 96 -19.28 -21.23 -16.88
N ARG A 97 -20.53 -21.56 -16.55
CA ARG A 97 -21.52 -20.60 -16.03
C ARG A 97 -21.09 -20.02 -14.69
N LEU A 98 -20.54 -20.84 -13.81
CA LEU A 98 -20.03 -20.40 -12.52
C LEU A 98 -18.87 -19.41 -12.69
N ILE A 99 -17.93 -19.71 -13.58
CA ILE A 99 -16.82 -18.81 -13.91
C ILE A 99 -17.34 -17.49 -14.50
N GLU A 100 -18.28 -17.53 -15.43
CA GLU A 100 -18.91 -16.33 -16.00
C GLU A 100 -19.60 -15.48 -14.93
N TYR A 101 -20.30 -16.10 -13.98
CA TYR A 101 -20.90 -15.41 -12.84
C TYR A 101 -19.83 -14.75 -11.96
N GLN A 102 -18.77 -15.48 -11.61
CA GLN A 102 -17.67 -14.96 -10.80
C GLN A 102 -16.99 -13.76 -11.48
N ILE A 103 -16.75 -13.82 -12.80
CA ILE A 103 -16.20 -12.70 -13.57
C ILE A 103 -17.07 -11.46 -13.42
N ARG A 104 -18.38 -11.57 -13.67
CA ARG A 104 -19.32 -10.44 -13.53
C ARG A 104 -19.35 -9.88 -12.11
N TRP A 105 -19.26 -10.75 -11.11
CA TRP A 105 -19.18 -10.32 -9.72
C TRP A 105 -17.91 -9.53 -9.43
N PHE A 106 -16.75 -10.01 -9.90
CA PHE A 106 -15.49 -9.27 -9.76
C PHE A 106 -15.51 -7.93 -10.48
N GLU A 107 -16.10 -7.86 -11.68
CA GLU A 107 -16.29 -6.60 -12.40
C GLU A 107 -17.11 -5.59 -11.58
N ALA A 108 -18.21 -6.03 -10.96
CA ALA A 108 -19.02 -5.19 -10.09
C ALA A 108 -18.23 -4.68 -8.87
N VAL A 109 -17.44 -5.54 -8.22
CA VAL A 109 -16.57 -5.15 -7.11
C VAL A 109 -15.51 -4.14 -7.55
N VAL A 110 -14.91 -4.32 -8.72
CA VAL A 110 -13.92 -3.38 -9.26
C VAL A 110 -14.55 -2.00 -9.49
N ILE A 111 -15.75 -1.94 -10.06
CA ILE A 111 -16.50 -0.69 -10.26
C ILE A 111 -16.76 0.00 -8.91
N GLU A 112 -17.19 -0.75 -7.90
CA GLU A 112 -17.45 -0.19 -6.56
C GLU A 112 -16.17 0.35 -5.92
N LEU A 113 -15.04 -0.35 -6.04
CA LEU A 113 -13.75 0.11 -5.55
C LEU A 113 -13.27 1.37 -6.28
N GLN A 114 -13.51 1.47 -7.59
CA GLN A 114 -13.21 2.67 -8.37
C GLN A 114 -14.03 3.87 -7.89
N ASP A 115 -15.34 3.70 -7.67
CA ASP A 115 -16.21 4.76 -7.13
C ASP A 115 -15.74 5.22 -5.74
N ARG A 116 -15.41 4.28 -4.85
CA ARG A 116 -14.85 4.60 -3.53
C ARG A 116 -13.53 5.35 -3.63
N LEU A 117 -12.66 4.98 -4.57
CA LEU A 117 -11.39 5.67 -4.79
C LEU A 117 -11.60 7.12 -5.23
N VAL A 118 -12.54 7.38 -6.13
CA VAL A 118 -12.89 8.75 -6.55
C VAL A 118 -13.30 9.57 -5.33
N LYS A 119 -14.21 9.06 -4.50
CA LYS A 119 -14.66 9.77 -3.28
C LYS A 119 -13.52 10.05 -2.30
N VAL A 120 -12.59 9.10 -2.13
CA VAL A 120 -11.43 9.32 -1.26
C VAL A 120 -10.52 10.41 -1.81
N LYS A 121 -10.33 10.46 -3.14
CA LYS A 121 -9.55 11.53 -3.78
C LYS A 121 -10.22 12.89 -3.62
N GLU A 122 -11.53 12.99 -3.79
CA GLU A 122 -12.26 14.25 -3.58
C GLU A 122 -12.08 14.78 -2.15
N VAL A 123 -12.10 13.88 -1.16
CA VAL A 123 -11.85 14.25 0.25
C VAL A 123 -10.39 14.67 0.47
N GLU A 124 -9.44 13.96 -0.16
CA GLU A 124 -8.02 14.30 -0.10
C GLU A 124 -7.75 15.68 -0.71
N ASP A 125 -8.27 15.93 -1.92
CA ASP A 125 -8.14 17.22 -2.62
C ASP A 125 -8.74 18.35 -1.79
N TYR A 126 -9.94 18.16 -1.23
CA TYR A 126 -10.56 19.14 -0.34
C TYR A 126 -9.74 19.43 0.92
N ALA A 127 -9.16 18.39 1.53
CA ALA A 127 -8.31 18.56 2.70
C ALA A 127 -7.00 19.32 2.36
N LEU A 128 -6.43 19.09 1.18
CA LEU A 128 -5.28 19.83 0.69
C LEU A 128 -5.61 21.30 0.43
N ASP A 129 -6.74 21.59 -0.23
CA ASP A 129 -7.21 22.96 -0.47
C ASP A 129 -7.42 23.74 0.85
N MET A 130 -7.99 23.08 1.87
CA MET A 130 -8.15 23.69 3.20
C MET A 130 -6.82 24.01 3.87
N LEU A 131 -5.82 23.14 3.71
CA LEU A 131 -4.49 23.36 4.27
C LEU A 131 -3.81 24.54 3.56
N GLU A 132 -3.93 24.64 2.24
CA GLU A 132 -3.37 25.75 1.45
C GLU A 132 -3.99 27.10 1.85
N GLN A 133 -5.31 27.16 2.06
CA GLN A 133 -5.99 28.37 2.53
C GLN A 133 -5.65 28.76 3.98
N SER A 134 -5.20 27.79 4.79
CA SER A 134 -4.83 28.02 6.18
C SER A 134 -3.38 28.50 6.37
N MET A 135 -2.58 28.48 5.30
CA MET A 135 -1.23 29.06 5.31
C MET A 135 -1.34 30.56 5.00
N PRO A 136 -0.95 31.46 5.92
CA PRO A 136 -0.95 32.89 5.65
C PRO A 136 0.05 33.21 4.54
N GLU A 137 -0.37 34.04 3.57
CA GLU A 137 0.54 34.64 2.59
C GLU A 137 1.58 35.50 3.34
N ASP A 138 2.86 35.15 3.21
CA ASP A 138 4.00 36.00 3.58
C ASP A 138 4.22 37.12 2.54
#